data_AF-A0AAE3VBU3-F1
#
_entry.id   AF-A0AAE3VBU3-F1
#
_cell.length_a   1.000
_cell.length_b   1.000
_cell.length_c   1.000
_cell.angle_alpha   90.00
_cell.angle_beta   90.00
_cell.angle_gamma   90.00
#
_symmetry.space_group_name_H-M   'P 1'
#
loop_
_entity.id
_entity.type
_entity.pdbx_description
1 polymer ?
#
loop_
_entity_poly.entity_id
_entity_poly.type
_entity_poly.pdbx_seq_one_letter_code
_entity_poly.pdbx_strand_id
1 'polypeptide(L)'
;MALFELEQEFLGGAEDEHELTFKEAVEEDIDAAFFEADEHAEWHTVNGKKCLIVLEEDILKPYSAHWEAGAKQNFDTGLYTALSILYIKKVDYGRRPKIGALLTIDQGTKQQRIFFIKHFGTEDGVYRIELERTRQ
;
A
#
# COMPACT_ATOMS: atom_id res chain seq x y z
N MET A 1 38.32 -44.54 21.56
CA MET A 1 37.27 -43.77 20.85
C MET A 1 38.01 -42.86 19.90
N ALA A 2 37.89 -43.08 18.59
CA ALA A 2 38.51 -42.21 17.59
C ALA A 2 37.59 -41.02 17.34
N LEU A 3 38.10 -39.80 17.55
CA LEU A 3 37.51 -38.57 17.08
C LEU A 3 37.70 -38.56 15.55
N PHE A 4 36.61 -38.65 14.80
CA PHE A 4 36.64 -38.39 13.36
C PHE A 4 36.80 -36.88 13.16
N GLU A 5 37.91 -36.47 12.56
CA GLU A 5 38.08 -35.12 12.03
C GLU A 5 37.31 -35.04 10.71
N LEU A 6 36.30 -34.17 10.68
CA LEU A 6 35.46 -33.98 9.52
C LEU A 6 36.09 -32.87 8.66
N GLU A 7 36.91 -33.24 7.69
CA GLU A 7 37.42 -32.28 6.70
C GLU A 7 36.27 -31.88 5.77
N GLN A 8 35.74 -30.68 5.97
CA GLN A 8 34.78 -30.05 5.06
C GLN A 8 35.55 -29.31 3.97
N GLU A 9 35.69 -29.91 2.80
CA GLU A 9 36.12 -29.20 1.60
C GLU A 9 34.96 -28.32 1.10
N PHE A 10 35.00 -27.04 1.47
CA PHE A 10 34.19 -26.03 0.80
C PHE A 10 34.75 -25.85 -0.61
N LEU A 11 34.04 -26.35 -1.62
CA LEU A 11 34.31 -26.06 -3.02
C LEU A 11 34.07 -24.56 -3.26
N GLY A 12 35.11 -23.76 -3.04
CA GLY A 12 35.16 -22.35 -3.38
C GLY A 12 35.13 -22.16 -4.88
N GLY A 13 33.94 -22.12 -5.45
CA GLY A 13 33.69 -21.33 -6.65
C GLY A 13 33.56 -19.89 -6.18
N ALA A 14 34.54 -19.05 -6.53
CA ALA A 14 34.41 -17.60 -6.39
C ALA A 14 33.38 -17.12 -7.41
N GLU A 15 32.10 -17.28 -7.08
CA GLU A 15 31.10 -16.35 -7.55
C GLU A 15 31.36 -15.07 -6.78
N ASP A 16 31.49 -13.93 -7.47
CA ASP A 16 31.48 -12.63 -6.83
C ASP A 16 30.10 -12.49 -6.17
N GLU A 17 29.93 -13.05 -4.97
CA GLU A 17 28.77 -12.85 -4.11
C GLU A 17 28.77 -11.37 -3.77
N HIS A 18 28.06 -10.58 -4.58
CA HIS A 18 27.73 -9.22 -4.21
C HIS A 18 26.81 -9.31 -3.00
N GLU A 19 27.38 -9.24 -1.80
CA GLU A 19 26.63 -9.11 -0.56
C GLU A 19 25.77 -7.86 -0.67
N LEU A 20 24.47 -8.06 -0.90
CA LEU A 20 23.50 -6.98 -0.93
C LEU A 20 23.61 -6.17 0.37
N THR A 21 23.76 -4.85 0.22
CA THR A 21 23.57 -3.97 1.35
C THR A 21 22.11 -4.05 1.82
N PHE A 22 21.85 -3.71 3.09
CA PHE A 22 20.48 -3.69 3.60
C PHE A 22 19.53 -2.83 2.75
N LYS A 23 20.03 -1.73 2.16
CA LYS A 23 19.19 -0.86 1.32
C LYS A 23 18.82 -1.51 -0.01
N GLU A 24 19.74 -2.24 -0.61
CA GLU A 24 19.47 -2.96 -1.86
C GLU A 24 18.50 -4.13 -1.60
N ALA A 25 18.69 -4.86 -0.51
CA ALA A 25 17.74 -5.90 -0.10
C ALA A 25 16.32 -5.33 0.12
N VAL A 26 16.19 -4.16 0.76
CA VAL A 26 14.88 -3.49 0.92
C VAL A 26 14.28 -3.09 -0.44
N GLU A 27 15.09 -2.59 -1.36
CA GLU A 27 14.62 -2.22 -2.70
C GLU A 27 14.13 -3.45 -3.50
N GLU A 28 14.84 -4.58 -3.40
CA GLU A 28 14.42 -5.86 -3.99
C GLU A 28 13.15 -6.41 -3.33
N ASP A 29 13.04 -6.34 -2.00
CA ASP A 29 11.89 -6.83 -1.24
C ASP A 29 10.60 -6.04 -1.51
N ILE A 30 10.69 -4.77 -1.90
CA ILE A 30 9.52 -3.99 -2.34
C ILE A 30 8.82 -4.72 -3.49
N ASP A 31 9.58 -5.24 -4.44
CA ASP A 31 9.04 -5.93 -5.61
C ASP A 31 8.72 -7.40 -5.31
N ALA A 32 9.62 -8.10 -4.61
CA ALA A 32 9.54 -9.54 -4.40
C ALA A 32 8.60 -9.98 -3.26
N ALA A 33 8.37 -9.11 -2.26
CA ALA A 33 7.52 -9.43 -1.11
C ALA A 33 6.34 -8.47 -1.02
N PHE A 34 6.57 -7.15 -0.94
CA PHE A 34 5.49 -6.22 -0.65
C PHE A 34 4.48 -6.07 -1.79
N PHE A 35 4.95 -6.06 -3.05
CA PHE A 35 4.10 -6.04 -4.24
C PHE A 35 3.97 -7.40 -4.92
N GLU A 36 4.06 -8.50 -4.17
CA GLU A 36 3.81 -9.84 -4.73
C GLU A 36 2.34 -9.96 -5.17
N ALA A 37 2.13 -10.26 -6.44
CA ALA A 37 0.83 -10.20 -7.11
C ALA A 37 -0.11 -11.36 -6.72
N ASP A 38 0.46 -12.45 -6.21
CA ASP A 38 -0.31 -13.62 -5.77
C ASP A 38 -0.63 -13.59 -4.27
N GLU A 39 -0.10 -12.64 -3.51
CA GLU A 39 -0.27 -12.57 -2.05
C GLU A 39 -0.82 -11.22 -1.55
N HIS A 40 -0.15 -10.12 -1.89
CA HIS A 40 -0.40 -8.83 -1.26
C HIS A 40 -0.95 -7.76 -2.22
N ALA A 41 -0.58 -7.82 -3.49
CA ALA A 41 -0.92 -6.79 -4.47
C ALA A 41 -1.85 -7.31 -5.58
N GLU A 42 -2.69 -6.42 -6.11
CA GLU A 42 -3.61 -6.74 -7.19
C GLU A 42 -3.45 -5.73 -8.34
N TRP A 43 -3.61 -6.21 -9.58
CA TRP A 43 -3.55 -5.37 -10.77
C TRP A 43 -4.83 -4.54 -10.92
N HIS A 44 -4.68 -3.23 -10.87
CA HIS A 44 -5.78 -2.29 -11.06
C HIS A 44 -5.43 -1.20 -12.06
N THR A 45 -6.45 -0.48 -12.52
CA THR A 45 -6.28 0.74 -13.32
C THR A 45 -6.47 1.97 -12.45
N VAL A 46 -5.38 2.59 -11.99
CA VAL A 46 -5.41 3.81 -11.17
C VAL A 46 -5.27 5.03 -12.07
N ASN A 47 -6.28 5.92 -12.05
CA ASN A 47 -6.34 7.12 -12.90
C ASN A 47 -6.06 6.84 -14.39
N GLY A 48 -6.54 5.70 -14.89
CA GLY A 48 -6.35 5.28 -16.28
C GLY A 48 -5.03 4.56 -16.57
N LYS A 49 -4.12 4.40 -15.58
CA LYS A 49 -2.88 3.63 -15.75
C LYS A 49 -2.98 2.28 -15.05
N LYS A 50 -2.62 1.21 -15.76
CA LYS A 50 -2.54 -0.13 -15.18
C LYS A 50 -1.30 -0.24 -14.29
N CYS A 51 -1.51 -0.56 -13.01
CA CYS A 51 -0.48 -0.63 -11.99
C CYS A 51 -0.79 -1.79 -11.03
N LEU A 52 0.25 -2.32 -10.38
CA LEU A 52 0.13 -3.26 -9.28
C LEU A 52 0.01 -2.45 -7.98
N ILE A 53 -1.02 -2.70 -7.19
CA ILE A 53 -1.31 -1.92 -5.98
C ILE A 53 -1.63 -2.81 -4.79
N VAL A 54 -1.37 -2.31 -3.58
CA VAL A 54 -1.91 -2.87 -2.34
C VAL A 54 -2.95 -1.89 -1.83
N LEU A 55 -4.20 -2.34 -1.69
CA LEU A 55 -5.30 -1.52 -1.20
C LEU A 55 -5.81 -2.07 0.14
N GLU A 56 -5.45 -1.39 1.22
CA GLU A 56 -6.00 -1.67 2.54
C GLU A 56 -7.34 -0.97 2.70
N GLU A 57 -8.41 -1.76 2.71
CA GLU A 57 -9.76 -1.28 2.95
C GLU A 57 -10.12 -1.36 4.44
N ASP A 58 -10.94 -0.40 4.90
CA ASP A 58 -11.53 -0.34 6.25
C ASP A 58 -10.63 0.09 7.43
N ILE A 59 -10.56 1.41 7.63
CA ILE A 59 -10.69 1.99 8.96
C ILE A 59 -12.02 2.75 9.03
N LEU A 60 -13.10 2.07 9.41
CA LEU A 60 -14.38 2.71 9.74
C LEU A 60 -14.20 3.59 10.97
N LYS A 61 -13.97 4.89 10.75
CA LYS A 61 -14.02 5.87 11.85
C LYS A 61 -15.44 6.41 11.97
N PRO A 62 -16.13 6.20 13.11
CA PRO A 62 -17.38 6.89 13.36
C PRO A 62 -17.11 8.41 13.37
N TYR A 63 -17.92 9.18 12.65
CA TYR A 63 -17.83 10.63 12.69
C TYR A 63 -18.01 11.09 14.15
N SER A 64 -17.05 11.87 14.67
CA SER A 64 -17.12 12.37 16.05
C SER A 64 -18.40 13.17 16.23
N ALA A 65 -19.30 12.67 17.07
CA ALA A 65 -20.53 13.37 17.40
C ALA A 65 -20.18 14.65 18.16
N HIS A 66 -20.26 15.80 17.48
CA HIS A 66 -20.20 17.09 18.15
C HIS A 66 -21.44 17.23 19.03
N TRP A 67 -21.20 17.36 20.34
CA TRP A 67 -22.22 17.63 21.34
C TRP A 67 -22.48 19.13 21.36
N GLU A 68 -23.37 19.63 20.52
CA GLU A 68 -23.90 20.99 20.66
C GLU A 68 -25.28 20.93 21.34
N ALA A 69 -25.41 21.64 22.46
CA ALA A 69 -26.67 21.90 23.16
C ALA A 69 -27.50 20.69 23.61
N GLY A 70 -26.88 19.55 23.96
CA GLY A 70 -27.55 18.44 24.63
C GLY A 70 -28.40 17.53 23.74
N ALA A 71 -28.37 17.73 22.42
CA ALA A 71 -28.94 16.80 21.44
C ALA A 71 -27.82 16.16 20.62
N LYS A 72 -27.76 14.82 20.63
CA LYS A 72 -26.85 14.04 19.78
C LYS A 72 -27.32 14.16 18.33
N GLN A 73 -26.71 15.07 17.56
CA GLN A 73 -27.07 15.37 16.16
C GLN A 73 -26.92 14.18 15.18
N ASN A 74 -26.26 13.09 15.56
CA ASN A 74 -25.85 12.05 14.60
C ASN A 74 -26.66 10.74 14.71
N PHE A 75 -27.87 10.74 15.29
CA PHE A 75 -28.63 9.48 15.43
C PHE A 75 -29.27 9.02 14.11
N ASP A 76 -29.33 9.86 13.07
CA ASP A 76 -30.18 9.57 11.89
C ASP A 76 -29.55 9.81 10.50
N THR A 77 -28.26 10.17 10.40
CA THR A 77 -27.64 10.43 9.08
C THR A 77 -26.73 9.31 8.56
N GLY A 78 -26.33 8.33 9.37
CA GLY A 78 -25.62 7.13 8.89
C GLY A 78 -24.32 7.38 8.08
N LEU A 79 -23.79 8.60 8.07
CA LEU A 79 -22.62 8.96 7.26
C LEU A 79 -21.36 8.37 7.88
N TYR A 80 -20.88 7.27 7.29
CA TYR A 80 -19.60 6.68 7.61
C TYR A 80 -18.53 7.18 6.64
N THR A 81 -17.45 7.72 7.20
CA THR A 81 -16.24 8.00 6.44
C THR A 81 -15.40 6.73 6.40
N ALA A 82 -15.31 6.09 5.24
CA ALA A 82 -14.38 4.98 5.04
C ALA A 82 -13.01 5.56 4.68
N LEU A 83 -12.02 5.23 5.50
CA LEU A 83 -10.61 5.49 5.20
C LEU A 83 -9.99 4.22 4.63
N SER A 84 -9.24 4.37 3.55
CA SER A 84 -8.46 3.30 2.92
C SER A 84 -7.03 3.78 2.71
N ILE A 85 -6.07 2.87 2.69
CA ILE A 85 -4.67 3.18 2.39
C ILE A 85 -4.31 2.50 1.08
N LEU A 86 -3.83 3.27 0.13
CA LEU A 86 -3.31 2.79 -1.14
C LEU A 86 -1.79 2.84 -1.11
N TYR A 87 -1.14 1.71 -1.31
CA TYR A 87 0.28 1.64 -1.64
C TYR A 87 0.46 1.42 -3.14
N ILE A 88 1.27 2.27 -3.76
CA ILE A 88 1.61 2.19 -5.17
C ILE A 88 3.05 2.64 -5.40
N LYS A 89 3.78 1.96 -6.28
CA LYS A 89 5.14 2.36 -6.64
C LYS A 89 5.13 3.76 -7.25
N LYS A 90 6.10 4.58 -6.87
CA LYS A 90 6.29 5.95 -7.38
C LYS A 90 6.51 5.96 -8.89
N VAL A 91 7.24 4.98 -9.41
CA VAL A 91 7.48 4.82 -10.86
C VAL A 91 6.18 4.54 -11.63
N ASP A 92 5.24 3.85 -10.98
CA ASP A 92 3.93 3.53 -11.56
C ASP A 92 2.96 4.69 -11.43
N TYR A 93 2.88 5.35 -10.28
CA TYR A 93 1.98 6.49 -10.12
C TYR A 93 2.46 7.74 -10.87
N GLY A 94 3.77 7.97 -10.89
CA GLY A 94 4.41 9.11 -11.54
C GLY A 94 4.50 10.35 -10.66
N ARG A 95 3.70 11.38 -10.97
CA ARG A 95 3.82 12.68 -10.29
C ARG A 95 3.27 12.63 -8.87
N ARG A 96 3.82 13.50 -8.01
CA ARG A 96 3.38 13.68 -6.61
C ARG A 96 1.84 13.83 -6.55
N PRO A 97 1.12 12.99 -5.77
CA PRO A 97 -0.32 13.10 -5.62
C PRO A 97 -0.74 14.46 -5.06
N LYS A 98 -1.91 14.97 -5.48
CA LYS A 98 -2.46 16.23 -4.99
C LYS A 98 -3.52 15.96 -3.93
N ILE A 99 -3.31 16.47 -2.72
CA ILE A 99 -4.29 16.41 -1.63
C ILE A 99 -5.60 17.10 -2.08
N GLY A 100 -6.73 16.48 -1.78
CA GLY A 100 -8.07 16.88 -2.18
C GLY A 100 -8.45 16.51 -3.61
N ALA A 101 -7.54 15.97 -4.42
CA ALA A 101 -7.87 15.50 -5.75
C ALA A 101 -8.62 14.15 -5.70
N LEU A 102 -9.39 13.90 -6.74
CA LEU A 102 -10.03 12.60 -6.96
C LEU A 102 -9.01 11.59 -7.45
N LEU A 103 -9.11 10.37 -6.92
CA LEU A 103 -8.42 9.19 -7.41
C LEU A 103 -9.48 8.16 -7.82
N THR A 104 -9.38 7.66 -9.05
CA THR A 104 -10.29 6.65 -9.58
C THR A 104 -9.56 5.33 -9.77
N ILE A 105 -10.13 4.25 -9.26
CA ILE A 105 -9.68 2.87 -9.48
C ILE A 105 -10.69 2.19 -10.42
N ASP A 106 -10.18 1.50 -11.44
CA ASP A 106 -10.93 0.71 -12.43
C ASP A 106 -12.06 1.47 -13.11
N GLN A 107 -11.76 2.68 -13.57
CA GLN A 107 -12.69 3.55 -14.28
C GLN A 107 -13.37 2.82 -15.45
N GLY A 108 -14.70 2.93 -15.53
CA GLY A 108 -15.50 2.32 -16.59
C GLY A 108 -15.82 0.83 -16.38
N THR A 109 -15.39 0.23 -15.27
CA THR A 109 -15.70 -1.17 -14.93
C THR A 109 -16.78 -1.25 -13.84
N LYS A 110 -17.30 -2.47 -13.60
CA LYS A 110 -18.22 -2.75 -12.47
C LYS A 110 -17.58 -2.56 -11.10
N GLN A 111 -16.25 -2.56 -11.02
CA GLN A 111 -15.49 -2.42 -9.78
C GLN A 111 -15.00 -0.98 -9.55
N GLN A 112 -15.50 -0.02 -10.34
CA GLN A 112 -15.05 1.37 -10.25
C GLN A 112 -15.23 1.93 -8.84
N ARG A 113 -14.16 2.52 -8.30
CA ARG A 113 -14.17 3.22 -7.00
C ARG A 113 -13.58 4.60 -7.17
N ILE A 114 -14.21 5.59 -6.52
CA ILE A 114 -13.77 6.98 -6.51
C ILE A 114 -13.47 7.37 -5.07
N PHE A 115 -12.29 7.94 -4.86
CA PHE A 115 -11.78 8.38 -3.57
C PHE A 115 -11.30 9.83 -3.62
N PHE A 116 -11.28 10.49 -2.47
CA PHE A 116 -10.55 11.73 -2.26
C PHE A 116 -9.20 11.44 -1.60
N ILE A 117 -8.13 12.05 -2.09
CA ILE A 117 -6.81 11.95 -1.47
C ILE A 117 -6.78 12.87 -0.24
N LYS A 118 -6.68 12.31 0.97
CA LYS A 118 -6.59 13.08 2.22
C LYS A 118 -5.16 13.43 2.58
N HIS A 119 -4.28 12.45 2.47
CA HIS A 119 -2.88 12.61 2.80
C HIS A 119 -2.04 11.67 1.94
N PHE A 120 -0.73 11.90 1.90
CA PHE A 120 0.20 10.94 1.33
C PHE A 120 1.60 11.08 1.91
N GLY A 121 2.30 9.95 1.98
CA GLY A 121 3.71 9.82 2.30
C GLY A 121 4.52 9.29 1.11
N THR A 122 5.84 9.27 1.28
CA THR A 122 6.76 8.61 0.35
C THR A 122 7.79 7.86 1.18
N GLU A 123 7.88 6.56 0.94
CA GLU A 123 8.74 5.63 1.68
C GLU A 123 9.49 4.81 0.64
N ASP A 124 10.80 5.06 0.50
CA ASP A 124 11.73 4.32 -0.38
C ASP A 124 11.19 3.92 -1.78
N GLY A 125 10.56 4.88 -2.48
CA GLY A 125 10.05 4.65 -3.84
C GLY A 125 8.61 4.16 -3.90
N VAL A 126 7.93 4.01 -2.76
CA VAL A 126 6.50 3.69 -2.64
C VAL A 126 5.73 4.92 -2.15
N TYR A 127 4.56 5.16 -2.73
CA TYR A 127 3.59 6.12 -2.23
C TYR A 127 2.57 5.42 -1.35
N ARG A 128 2.46 5.88 -0.10
CA ARG A 128 1.37 5.56 0.83
C ARG A 128 0.34 6.68 0.77
N ILE A 129 -0.83 6.41 0.23
CA ILE A 129 -1.87 7.42 0.00
C ILE A 129 -3.08 7.11 0.87
N GLU A 130 -3.46 8.05 1.73
CA GLU A 130 -4.69 7.96 2.53
C GLU A 130 -5.87 8.46 1.70
N LEU A 131 -6.83 7.57 1.50
CA LEU A 131 -8.00 7.75 0.68
C LEU A 131 -9.25 7.84 1.55
N GLU A 132 -10.16 8.74 1.19
CA GLU A 132 -11.45 8.88 1.83
C GLU A 132 -12.58 8.64 0.83
N ARG A 133 -13.59 7.89 1.27
CA ARG A 133 -14.86 7.74 0.56
C ARG A 133 -16.04 7.92 1.52
N THR A 134 -16.95 8.80 1.16
CA THR A 134 -18.25 8.90 1.84
C THR A 134 -19.15 7.75 1.40
N ARG A 135 -19.65 6.97 2.35
CA ARG A 135 -20.71 5.99 2.11
C ARG A 135 -22.04 6.57 2.60
N GLN A 136 -23.08 6.47 1.78
CA GLN A 136 -24.47 6.75 2.15
C GLN A 136 -25.20 5.43 2.39
#